data_AF-A0AAU4TL95-F1
#
_entry.id   AF-A0AAU4TL95-F1
#
_cell.length_a   1.000
_cell.length_b   1.000
_cell.length_c   1.000
_cell.angle_alpha   90.00
_cell.angle_beta   90.00
_cell.angle_gamma   90.00
#
_symmetry.space_group_name_H-M   'P 1'
#
loop_
_entity.id
_entity.type
_entity.pdbx_description
1 polymer ?
#
loop_
_entity_poly.entity_id
_entity_poly.type
_entity_poly.pdbx_seq_one_letter_code
_entity_poly.pdbx_strand_id
1 'polypeptide(L)'
;MSAEIVQFVGQAGPYLTAALGAYGAGVLTRTENAAVDATANVGRRMLQSVWRRRDEQGRAELEAAVQDAAEVTDDGDAAAALRQQVRRAVREDAELLRELVGLLPPAGGPVTVTASGERSIAAQTIGTAITGDNATLRP
;
A
#
# COMPACT_ATOMS: atom_id res chain seq x y z
N MET A 1 -13.19 -10.56 -6.66
CA MET A 1 -11.96 -10.30 -7.46
C MET A 1 -12.01 -8.97 -8.22
N SER A 2 -12.88 -8.75 -9.20
CA SER A 2 -12.85 -7.50 -9.99
C SER A 2 -13.11 -6.21 -9.18
N ALA A 3 -14.10 -6.23 -8.27
CA ALA A 3 -14.42 -5.09 -7.40
C ALA A 3 -13.31 -4.78 -6.38
N GLU A 4 -12.72 -5.83 -5.82
CA GLU A 4 -11.58 -5.75 -4.88
C GLU A 4 -10.34 -5.14 -5.55
N ILE A 5 -10.05 -5.54 -6.79
CA ILE A 5 -8.95 -4.95 -7.58
C ILE A 5 -9.23 -3.46 -7.87
N VAL A 6 -10.49 -3.09 -8.19
CA VAL A 6 -10.86 -1.68 -8.40
C VAL A 6 -10.66 -0.87 -7.13
N GLN A 7 -11.10 -1.38 -5.99
CA GLN A 7 -10.93 -0.75 -4.68
C GLN A 7 -9.45 -0.58 -4.33
N PHE A 8 -8.64 -1.64 -4.48
CA PHE A 8 -7.20 -1.60 -4.23
C PHE A 8 -6.52 -0.54 -5.11
N VAL A 9 -6.78 -0.53 -6.42
CA VAL A 9 -6.15 0.43 -7.34
C VAL A 9 -6.53 1.88 -6.98
N GLY A 10 -7.77 2.11 -6.53
CA GLY A 10 -8.20 3.41 -6.01
C GLY A 10 -7.43 3.83 -4.75
N GLN A 11 -7.21 2.90 -3.82
CA GLN A 11 -6.47 3.14 -2.57
C GLN A 11 -4.96 3.28 -2.79
N ALA A 12 -4.38 2.56 -3.76
CA ALA A 12 -2.96 2.56 -4.05
C ALA A 12 -2.50 3.84 -4.78
N GLY A 13 -3.41 4.54 -5.48
CA GLY A 13 -3.09 5.72 -6.30
C GLY A 13 -2.18 6.76 -5.61
N PRO A 14 -2.56 7.29 -4.42
CA PRO A 14 -1.74 8.26 -3.70
C PRO A 14 -0.32 7.77 -3.35
N TYR A 15 -0.17 6.47 -3.03
CA TYR A 15 1.13 5.87 -2.73
C TYR A 15 2.01 5.77 -3.98
N LEU A 16 1.43 5.38 -5.11
CA LEU A 16 2.14 5.31 -6.39
C LEU A 16 2.62 6.70 -6.82
N THR A 17 1.75 7.72 -6.74
CA THR A 17 2.11 9.10 -7.06
C THR A 17 3.19 9.64 -6.10
N ALA A 18 3.08 9.39 -4.79
CA ALA A 18 4.10 9.79 -3.82
C ALA A 18 5.45 9.12 -4.10
N ALA A 19 5.45 7.84 -4.48
CA ALA A 19 6.66 7.12 -4.84
C ALA A 19 7.32 7.67 -6.11
N LEU A 20 6.53 7.98 -7.14
CA LEU A 20 7.02 8.62 -8.36
C LEU A 20 7.61 10.01 -8.06
N GLY A 21 6.95 10.83 -7.24
CA GLY A 21 7.45 12.15 -6.86
C GLY A 21 8.77 12.09 -6.08
N ALA A 22 8.95 11.09 -5.20
CA ALA A 22 10.15 10.97 -4.37
C ALA A 22 11.32 10.26 -5.07
N TYR A 23 11.04 9.21 -5.83
CA TYR A 23 12.06 8.35 -6.45
C TYR A 23 12.25 8.61 -7.95
N GLY A 24 11.27 9.23 -8.61
CA GLY A 24 11.23 9.38 -10.07
C GLY A 24 11.22 8.03 -10.78
N ALA A 25 11.81 8.01 -11.98
CA ALA A 25 12.02 6.79 -12.77
C ALA A 25 12.82 5.70 -12.02
N GLY A 26 13.64 6.09 -11.04
CA GLY A 26 14.44 5.18 -10.24
C GLY A 26 13.67 4.38 -9.19
N VAL A 27 12.33 4.50 -9.10
CA VAL A 27 11.51 3.83 -8.07
C VAL A 27 11.64 2.30 -8.08
N LEU A 28 11.93 1.70 -9.23
CA LEU A 28 12.07 0.25 -9.38
C LEU A 28 13.43 -0.27 -8.92
N THR A 29 14.49 0.53 -9.05
CA THR A 29 15.88 0.12 -8.80
C THR A 29 16.43 0.64 -7.48
N ARG A 30 15.94 1.79 -7.00
CA ARG A 30 16.41 2.39 -5.74
C ARG A 30 15.95 1.58 -4.53
N THR A 31 16.84 1.50 -3.55
CA THR A 31 16.53 0.97 -2.22
C THR A 31 15.68 1.95 -1.43
N GLU A 32 15.11 1.46 -0.34
CA GLU A 32 14.39 2.31 0.59
C GLU A 32 15.29 3.40 1.14
N ASN A 33 14.75 4.61 1.23
CA ASN A 33 15.42 5.74 1.83
C ASN A 33 14.63 6.20 3.06
N ALA A 34 15.26 6.12 4.24
CA ALA A 34 14.66 6.55 5.49
C ALA A 34 14.34 8.06 5.54
N ALA A 35 14.97 8.86 4.67
CA ALA A 35 14.67 10.29 4.53
C ALA A 35 13.44 10.57 3.65
N VAL A 36 12.89 9.55 2.97
CA VAL A 36 11.70 9.68 2.11
C VAL A 36 10.45 9.37 2.93
N ASP A 37 9.36 10.08 2.63
CA ASP A 37 8.06 9.90 3.27
C ASP A 37 7.60 8.43 3.27
N ALA A 38 7.00 7.98 4.37
CA ALA A 38 6.55 6.60 4.53
C ALA A 38 5.55 6.18 3.43
N THR A 39 4.71 7.10 2.95
CA THR A 39 3.76 6.88 1.85
C THR A 39 4.48 6.56 0.55
N ALA A 40 5.54 7.32 0.24
CA ALA A 40 6.36 7.09 -0.95
C ALA A 40 7.16 5.79 -0.84
N ASN A 41 7.62 5.42 0.36
CA ASN A 41 8.28 4.13 0.60
C ASN A 41 7.32 2.95 0.42
N VAL A 42 6.06 3.07 0.85
CA VAL A 42 5.02 2.06 0.60
C VAL A 42 4.75 1.91 -0.90
N GLY A 43 4.56 3.01 -1.64
CA GLY A 43 4.35 2.95 -3.08
C GLY A 43 5.54 2.33 -3.83
N ARG A 44 6.78 2.62 -3.40
CA ARG A 44 7.98 1.96 -3.93
C ARG A 44 7.95 0.46 -3.72
N ARG A 45 7.65 -0.01 -2.50
CA ARG A 45 7.55 -1.44 -2.19
C ARG A 45 6.48 -2.12 -3.05
N MET A 46 5.33 -1.48 -3.27
CA MET A 46 4.29 -2.00 -4.16
C MET A 46 4.80 -2.20 -5.59
N LEU A 47 5.44 -1.18 -6.17
CA LEU A 47 6.00 -1.27 -7.53
C LEU A 47 7.10 -2.33 -7.63
N GLN A 48 7.94 -2.48 -6.60
CA GLN A 48 8.94 -3.54 -6.54
C GLN A 48 8.33 -4.95 -6.46
N SER A 49 7.26 -5.13 -5.68
CA SER A 49 6.54 -6.41 -5.61
C SER A 49 5.92 -6.76 -6.97
N VAL A 50 5.31 -5.80 -7.65
CA VAL A 50 4.79 -6.00 -9.03
C VAL A 50 5.93 -6.37 -9.97
N TRP A 51 7.03 -5.61 -9.97
CA TRP A 51 8.20 -5.86 -10.83
C TRP A 51 8.77 -7.27 -10.68
N ARG A 52 8.88 -7.76 -9.44
CA ARG A 52 9.43 -9.10 -9.14
C ARG A 52 8.57 -10.23 -9.71
N ARG A 53 7.25 -10.04 -9.77
CA ARG A 53 6.30 -11.03 -10.29
C ARG A 53 6.17 -11.05 -11.82
N ARG A 54 6.63 -9.98 -12.49
CA ARG A 54 6.60 -9.86 -13.96
C ARG A 54 7.75 -10.61 -14.64
N ASP A 55 7.47 -11.09 -15.85
CA ASP A 55 8.45 -11.56 -16.83
C ASP A 55 9.19 -10.38 -17.49
N GLU A 56 10.15 -10.66 -18.38
CA GLU A 56 10.98 -9.62 -19.02
C GLU A 56 10.14 -8.60 -19.78
N GLN A 57 9.12 -9.05 -20.52
CA GLN A 57 8.23 -8.17 -21.27
C GLN A 57 7.38 -7.31 -20.33
N GLY A 58 6.76 -7.90 -19.31
CA GLY A 58 5.95 -7.16 -18.33
C GLY A 58 6.77 -6.18 -17.50
N ARG A 59 8.07 -6.46 -17.29
CA ARG A 59 9.01 -5.52 -16.67
C ARG A 59 9.27 -4.33 -17.58
N ALA A 60 9.60 -4.54 -18.85
CA ALA A 60 9.79 -3.44 -19.80
C ALA A 60 8.54 -2.55 -19.92
N GLU A 61 7.34 -3.15 -19.97
CA GLU A 61 6.06 -2.42 -19.98
C GLU A 61 5.85 -1.59 -18.69
N LEU A 62 6.23 -2.13 -17.53
CA LEU A 62 6.13 -1.41 -16.26
C LEU A 62 7.16 -0.27 -16.16
N GLU A 63 8.37 -0.49 -16.65
CA GLU A 63 9.44 0.52 -16.66
C GLU A 63 9.05 1.72 -17.52
N ALA A 64 8.52 1.48 -18.72
CA ALA A 64 8.01 2.53 -19.59
C ALA A 64 6.88 3.33 -18.92
N ALA A 65 5.90 2.64 -18.33
CA ALA A 65 4.80 3.32 -17.63
C ALA A 65 5.27 4.14 -16.41
N VAL A 66 6.32 3.68 -15.72
CA VAL A 66 6.95 4.42 -14.61
C VAL A 66 7.73 5.62 -15.13
N GLN A 67 8.44 5.48 -16.24
CA GLN A 67 9.19 6.57 -16.88
C GLN A 67 8.24 7.70 -17.30
N ASP A 68 7.18 7.36 -18.04
CA ASP A 68 6.18 8.32 -18.52
C ASP A 68 5.53 9.07 -17.33
N ALA A 69 5.13 8.32 -16.28
CA ALA A 69 4.50 8.91 -15.10
C ALA A 69 5.47 9.71 -14.22
N ALA A 70 6.78 9.45 -14.32
CA ALA A 70 7.81 10.22 -13.62
C ALA A 70 8.17 11.52 -14.35
N GLU A 71 8.07 11.55 -15.69
CA GLU A 71 8.37 12.74 -16.49
C GLU A 71 7.36 13.87 -16.24
N VAL A 72 6.08 13.53 -16.10
CA VAL A 72 5.02 14.49 -15.78
C VAL A 72 4.18 13.95 -14.63
N THR A 73 4.55 14.32 -13.40
CA THR A 73 3.92 13.79 -12.18
C THR A 73 2.43 14.14 -12.04
N ASP A 74 1.95 15.17 -12.74
CA ASP A 74 0.54 15.59 -12.76
C ASP A 74 -0.19 15.14 -14.04
N ASP A 75 0.44 14.28 -14.85
CA ASP A 75 -0.22 13.68 -16.00
C ASP A 75 -1.13 12.54 -15.55
N GLY A 76 -2.43 12.84 -15.53
CA GLY A 76 -3.48 11.89 -15.18
C GLY A 76 -3.52 10.66 -16.09
N ASP A 77 -3.12 10.78 -17.35
CA ASP A 77 -3.11 9.70 -18.33
C ASP A 77 -1.91 8.78 -18.13
N ALA A 78 -0.71 9.34 -17.88
CA ALA A 78 0.47 8.55 -17.52
C ALA A 78 0.25 7.80 -16.19
N ALA A 79 -0.34 8.47 -15.19
CA ALA A 79 -0.75 7.83 -13.95
C ALA A 79 -1.83 6.75 -14.16
N ALA A 80 -2.74 6.94 -15.12
CA ALA A 80 -3.74 5.94 -15.47
C ALA A 80 -3.12 4.71 -16.15
N ALA A 81 -2.12 4.90 -17.01
CA ALA A 81 -1.37 3.81 -17.63
C ALA A 81 -0.64 2.95 -16.58
N LEU A 82 0.03 3.59 -15.61
CA LEU A 82 0.66 2.88 -14.49
C LEU A 82 -0.37 2.09 -13.66
N ARG A 83 -1.50 2.72 -13.29
CA ARG A 83 -2.58 2.03 -12.58
C ARG A 83 -3.12 0.84 -13.36
N GLN A 84 -3.19 0.93 -14.69
CA GLN A 84 -3.62 -0.16 -15.55
C GLN A 84 -2.61 -1.32 -15.55
N GLN A 85 -1.32 -1.04 -15.55
CA GLN A 85 -0.29 -2.08 -15.44
C GLN A 85 -0.31 -2.81 -14.10
N VAL A 86 -0.51 -2.08 -13.01
CA VAL A 86 -0.70 -2.65 -11.67
C VAL A 86 -1.97 -3.50 -11.62
N ARG A 87 -3.09 -3.00 -12.16
CA ARG A 87 -4.37 -3.73 -12.26
C ARG A 87 -4.21 -5.05 -13.02
N ARG A 88 -3.46 -5.05 -14.12
CA ARG A 88 -3.18 -6.26 -14.90
C ARG A 88 -2.38 -7.26 -14.06
N ALA A 89 -1.37 -6.81 -13.33
CA ALA A 89 -0.51 -7.69 -12.53
C ALA A 89 -1.29 -8.41 -11.43
N VAL A 90 -2.10 -7.67 -10.67
CA VAL A 90 -2.91 -8.25 -9.58
C VAL A 90 -4.08 -9.10 -10.07
N ARG A 91 -4.48 -8.96 -11.34
CA ARG A 91 -5.48 -9.84 -11.97
C ARG A 91 -4.88 -11.19 -12.33
N GLU A 92 -3.63 -11.19 -12.77
CA GLU A 92 -2.89 -12.39 -13.16
C GLU A 92 -2.32 -13.13 -11.93
N ASP A 93 -2.04 -12.43 -10.83
CA ASP A 93 -1.52 -12.99 -9.57
C ASP A 93 -2.35 -12.54 -8.35
N ALA A 94 -3.13 -13.47 -7.79
CA ALA A 94 -3.96 -13.24 -6.62
C ALA A 94 -3.18 -13.19 -5.29
N GLU A 95 -1.98 -13.80 -5.23
CA GLU A 95 -1.07 -13.68 -4.08
C GLU A 95 -0.48 -12.27 -4.05
N LEU A 96 -0.10 -11.74 -5.22
CA LEU A 96 0.36 -10.36 -5.35
C LEU A 96 -0.69 -9.37 -4.82
N LEU A 97 -1.97 -9.55 -5.14
CA LEU A 97 -3.02 -8.68 -4.60
C LEU A 97 -3.03 -8.67 -3.06
N ARG A 98 -2.94 -9.86 -2.42
CA ARG A 98 -2.90 -9.97 -0.96
C ARG A 98 -1.66 -9.34 -0.35
N GLU A 99 -0.50 -9.54 -0.97
CA GLU A 99 0.75 -8.90 -0.57
C GLU A 99 0.61 -7.37 -0.62
N LEU A 100 0.10 -6.82 -1.72
CA LEU A 100 -0.04 -5.37 -1.89
C LEU A 100 -1.10 -4.76 -0.96
N VAL A 101 -2.20 -5.45 -0.70
CA VAL A 101 -3.19 -5.03 0.30
C VAL A 101 -2.58 -5.00 1.69
N GLY A 102 -1.73 -5.96 2.03
CA GLY A 102 -1.01 -5.98 3.32
C GLY A 102 0.02 -4.86 3.50
N LEU A 103 0.47 -4.23 2.40
CA LEU A 103 1.36 -3.05 2.45
C LEU A 103 0.60 -1.75 2.69
N LEU A 104 -0.70 -1.69 2.36
CA LEU A 104 -1.50 -0.52 2.66
C LEU A 104 -1.69 -0.42 4.18
N PRO A 105 -1.52 0.77 4.78
CA PRO A 105 -1.97 0.98 6.14
C PRO A 105 -3.47 0.69 6.20
N PRO A 106 -3.98 0.16 7.34
CA PRO A 106 -5.39 -0.15 7.49
C PRO A 106 -6.23 1.07 7.08
N ALA A 107 -7.24 0.83 6.25
CA ALA A 107 -8.11 1.88 5.75
C ALA A 107 -8.76 2.61 6.95
N GLY A 108 -8.31 3.83 7.24
CA GLY A 108 -8.75 4.56 8.44
C GLY A 108 -7.81 5.65 8.97
N GLY A 109 -6.61 5.85 8.38
CA GLY A 109 -5.65 6.82 8.91
C GLY A 109 -5.11 6.41 10.28
N PRO A 110 -4.33 7.27 10.97
CA PRO A 110 -3.85 6.99 12.31
C PRO A 110 -5.05 6.83 13.26
N VAL A 111 -5.33 5.61 13.69
CA VAL A 111 -6.35 5.35 14.71
C VAL A 111 -5.80 5.85 16.03
N THR A 112 -6.24 7.05 16.43
CA THR A 112 -5.89 7.61 17.74
C THR A 112 -6.76 6.92 18.78
N VAL A 113 -6.13 6.03 19.56
CA VAL A 113 -6.76 5.25 20.61
C VAL A 113 -6.33 5.86 21.95
N THR A 114 -7.18 6.69 22.54
CA THR A 114 -6.94 7.34 23.83
C THR A 114 -7.92 6.84 24.88
N ALA A 115 -7.37 6.35 25.99
CA ALA A 115 -8.09 6.06 27.23
C ALA A 115 -7.53 6.95 28.33
N SER A 116 -8.40 7.53 29.15
CA SER A 116 -8.02 8.27 30.36
C SER A 116 -9.00 7.94 31.48
N GLY A 117 -8.53 7.91 32.72
CA GLY A 117 -9.30 7.51 33.89
C GLY A 117 -8.88 6.15 34.49
N GLU A 118 -9.30 5.92 35.73
CA GLU A 118 -9.07 4.67 36.44
C GLU A 118 -9.91 3.55 35.80
N ARG A 119 -9.29 2.38 35.53
CA ARG A 119 -9.90 1.23 34.84
C ARG A 119 -10.23 1.45 33.35
N SER A 120 -9.60 2.40 32.67
CA SER A 120 -9.82 2.64 31.24
C SER A 120 -9.03 1.69 30.33
N ILE A 121 -9.69 1.14 29.31
CA ILE A 121 -9.09 0.35 28.22
C ILE A 121 -9.43 1.05 26.91
N ALA A 122 -8.41 1.27 26.08
CA ALA A 122 -8.61 1.64 24.69
C ALA A 122 -7.71 0.76 23.83
N ALA A 123 -8.30 0.10 22.84
CA ALA A 123 -7.59 -0.75 21.90
C ALA A 123 -8.26 -0.65 20.53
N GLN A 124 -7.46 -0.73 19.47
CA GLN A 124 -7.99 -0.87 18.10
C GLN A 124 -8.63 -2.26 17.89
N THR A 125 -8.11 -3.29 18.56
CA THR A 125 -8.67 -4.64 18.58
C THR A 125 -8.32 -5.29 19.91
N ILE A 126 -9.32 -5.86 20.61
CA ILE A 126 -9.12 -6.60 21.85
C ILE A 126 -10.05 -7.81 21.86
N GLY A 127 -9.55 -8.96 22.30
CA GLY A 127 -10.35 -10.19 22.43
C GLY A 127 -11.14 -10.23 23.74
N THR A 128 -10.48 -9.99 24.87
CA THR A 128 -11.12 -9.90 26.18
C THR A 128 -10.35 -8.92 27.04
N ALA A 129 -11.07 -8.00 27.68
CA ALA A 129 -10.50 -7.00 28.57
C ALA A 129 -11.28 -6.99 29.89
N ILE A 130 -10.58 -7.07 31.01
CA ILE A 130 -11.20 -7.04 32.35
C ILE A 130 -10.42 -6.08 33.23
N THR A 131 -11.12 -5.09 33.77
CA THR A 131 -10.53 -4.02 34.61
C THR A 131 -11.05 -4.01 36.04
N GLY A 132 -11.89 -4.99 36.39
CA GLY A 132 -12.45 -5.17 37.73
C GLY A 132 -11.70 -6.23 38.54
N ASP A 133 -11.85 -6.14 39.87
CA ASP A 133 -11.29 -7.12 40.81
C ASP A 133 -12.21 -8.35 40.93
N ASN A 134 -11.64 -9.54 41.20
CA ASN A 134 -12.34 -10.84 41.32
C ASN A 134 -12.95 -11.42 40.02
N ALA A 135 -12.32 -11.16 38.88
CA ALA A 135 -12.78 -11.73 37.62
C ALA A 135 -12.39 -13.21 37.44
N THR A 136 -13.38 -14.09 37.33
CA THR A 136 -13.19 -15.48 36.88
C THR A 136 -13.57 -15.62 35.41
N LEU A 137 -12.56 -15.84 34.56
CA LEU A 137 -12.75 -16.27 33.17
C LEU A 137 -12.89 -17.79 33.11
N ARG A 138 -13.98 -18.28 32.50
CA ARG A 138 -14.14 -19.68 32.13
C ARG A 138 -14.08 -19.79 30.60
N PRO A 139 -13.43 -20.84 30.06
CA PRO A 139 -13.28 -21.05 28.62
C PRO A 139 -14.62 -21.32 27.91
#